data_AF-A0A9P1MB91-F1
#
_entry.id   AF-A0A9P1MB91-F1
#
_cell.length_a   1.000
_cell.length_b   1.000
_cell.length_c   1.000
_cell.angle_alpha   90.00
_cell.angle_beta   90.00
_cell.angle_gamma   90.00
#
_symmetry.space_group_name_H-M   'P 1'
#
loop_
_entity.id
_entity.type
_entity.pdbx_description
1 polymer ?
#
loop_
_entity_poly.entity_id
_entity_poly.type
_entity_poly.pdbx_seq_one_letter_code
_entity_poly.pdbx_strand_id
1 'polypeptide(L)'
;MSMAATANWLFNFALGLFTPPAFRNIKYKTFVIFGVLCIGAAAQAFLSYPETCGKTIEEVEELFGEDGPKPWKTKKGESRLDAEIQAVIEKKNATEHDKAPEVENKEVA
;
A
#
# COMPACT_ATOMS: atom_id res chain seq x y z
N MET A 1 -12.31 0.69 12.57
CA MET A 1 -12.66 2.04 12.07
C MET A 1 -12.81 3.09 13.18
N SER A 2 -13.57 2.84 14.25
CA SER A 2 -13.80 3.83 15.33
C SER A 2 -12.54 4.33 16.03
N MET A 3 -11.62 3.43 16.39
CA MET A 3 -10.36 3.81 17.06
C MET A 3 -9.50 4.75 16.22
N ALA A 4 -9.37 4.50 14.92
CA ALA A 4 -8.60 5.34 14.01
C ALA A 4 -9.21 6.74 13.87
N ALA A 5 -10.54 6.82 13.75
CA ALA A 5 -11.26 8.09 13.69
C ALA A 5 -11.10 8.89 15.00
N THR A 6 -11.30 8.26 16.16
CA THR A 6 -11.12 8.90 17.46
C THR A 6 -9.68 9.36 17.67
N ALA A 7 -8.69 8.53 17.32
CA ALA A 7 -7.28 8.90 17.42
C ALA A 7 -6.96 10.11 16.55
N ASN A 8 -7.44 10.15 15.30
CA ASN A 8 -7.22 11.27 14.40
C ASN A 8 -7.78 12.58 14.97
N TRP A 9 -9.04 12.57 15.43
CA TRP A 9 -9.67 13.74 16.03
C TRP A 9 -9.01 14.17 17.35
N LEU A 10 -8.61 13.20 18.17
CA LEU A 10 -7.92 13.47 19.43
C LEU A 10 -6.56 14.15 19.19
N PHE A 11 -5.77 13.66 18.24
CA PHE A 11 -4.47 14.28 17.93
C PHE A 11 -4.63 15.66 17.30
N ASN A 12 -5.65 15.88 16.46
CA ASN A 12 -5.96 17.22 15.94
C ASN A 12 -6.32 18.20 17.08
N PHE A 13 -7.11 17.76 18.06
CA PHE A 13 -7.42 18.56 19.24
C PHE A 13 -6.20 18.83 20.11
N ALA A 14 -5.39 17.81 20.39
CA ALA A 14 -4.16 17.93 21.16
C ALA A 14 -3.17 18.92 20.50
N LEU A 15 -3.03 18.87 19.17
CA LEU A 15 -2.23 19.82 18.41
C LEU A 15 -2.81 21.24 18.48
N GLY A 16 -4.13 21.38 18.40
CA GLY A 16 -4.82 22.67 18.55
C GLY A 16 -4.56 23.33 19.91
N LEU A 17 -4.49 22.53 20.99
CA LEU A 17 -4.15 23.02 22.33
C LEU A 17 -2.65 23.26 22.53
N PHE A 18 -1.79 22.43 21.94
CA PHE A 18 -0.34 22.50 22.12
C PHE A 18 0.30 23.64 21.31
N THR A 19 -0.20 23.91 20.10
CA THR A 19 0.43 24.83 19.15
C THR A 19 0.48 26.29 19.66
N PRO A 20 -0.60 26.88 20.21
CA PRO A 20 -0.57 28.26 20.73
C PRO A 20 0.43 28.50 21.89
N PRO A 21 0.46 27.69 22.97
CA PRO A 21 1.46 27.87 24.03
C PRO A 21 2.88 27.53 23.58
N ALA A 22 3.06 26.57 22.65
CA ALA A 22 4.37 26.25 22.11
C ALA A 22 5.00 27.44 21.36
N PHE A 23 4.23 28.15 20.54
CA PHE A 23 4.74 29.35 19.87
C PHE A 23 5.07 30.51 20.82
N ARG A 24 4.33 30.65 21.93
CA ARG A 24 4.62 31.69 22.94
C ARG A 24 5.89 31.42 23.73
N ASN A 25 6.12 30.18 24.15
CA ASN A 25 7.23 29.83 25.04
C ASN A 25 8.52 29.46 24.29
N ILE A 26 8.39 28.67 23.23
CA ILE A 26 9.51 27.97 22.57
C ILE A 26 9.84 28.60 21.19
N LYS A 27 8.92 29.40 20.62
CA LYS A 27 9.09 30.14 19.36
C LYS A 27 9.52 29.21 18.21
N TYR A 28 10.70 29.46 17.61
CA TYR A 28 11.21 28.69 16.47
C TYR A 28 11.58 27.24 16.83
N LYS A 29 11.89 26.95 18.10
CA LYS A 29 12.28 25.60 18.51
C LYS A 29 11.12 24.60 18.42
N THR A 30 9.87 25.08 18.29
CA THR A 30 8.69 24.24 18.07
C THR A 30 8.77 23.47 16.75
N PHE A 31 9.41 24.06 15.73
CA PHE A 31 9.64 23.36 14.45
C PHE A 31 10.60 22.18 14.60
N VAL A 32 11.57 22.24 15.51
CA VAL A 32 12.48 21.13 15.79
C VAL A 32 11.73 19.98 16.45
N ILE A 33 10.79 20.27 17.37
CA ILE A 33 9.94 19.26 18.00
C ILE A 33 9.10 18.53 16.95
N PHE A 34 8.44 19.26 16.04
CA PHE A 34 7.70 18.65 14.94
C PHE A 34 8.61 17.85 14.00
N GLY A 35 9.82 18.33 13.72
CA GLY A 35 10.81 17.61 12.93
C GLY A 35 11.18 16.25 13.56
N VAL A 36 11.43 16.20 14.86
CA VAL A 36 11.72 14.95 15.58
C VAL A 36 10.51 14.00 15.59
N LEU A 37 9.30 14.54 15.76
CA LEU A 37 8.07 13.74 15.68
C LEU A 37 7.86 13.14 14.28
N CYS A 38 8.13 13.90 13.21
CA CYS A 38 8.07 13.41 11.83
C CYS A 38 9.11 12.32 11.57
N ILE A 39 10.35 12.48 12.06
CA ILE A 39 11.39 11.45 11.92
C ILE A 39 11.02 10.20 12.71
N GLY A 40 10.48 10.34 13.92
CA GLY A 40 9.99 9.22 14.72
C GLY A 40 8.84 8.48 14.03
N ALA A 41 7.89 9.22 13.45
CA ALA A 41 6.81 8.65 12.66
C ALA A 41 7.35 7.93 11.41
N ALA A 42 8.33 8.50 10.71
CA ALA A 42 8.97 7.86 9.55
C ALA A 42 9.71 6.56 9.94
N ALA A 43 10.42 6.56 11.07
CA ALA A 43 11.10 5.37 11.58
C ALA A 43 10.10 4.27 11.98
N GLN A 44 9.01 4.64 12.65
CA GLN A 44 7.95 3.72 13.00
C GLN A 44 7.21 3.19 11.76
N ALA A 45 6.98 4.06 10.77
CA ALA A 45 6.42 3.68 9.47
C ALA A 45 7.28 2.61 8.79
N PHE A 46 8.59 2.86 8.70
CA PHE A 46 9.54 1.97 8.04
C PHE A 46 9.69 0.59 8.72
N LEU A 47 9.60 0.54 10.05
CA LEU A 47 9.78 -0.70 10.79
C LEU A 47 8.50 -1.53 10.92
N SER A 48 7.33 -0.89 11.00
CA SER A 48 6.08 -1.57 11.36
C SER A 48 5.13 -1.78 10.19
N TYR A 49 5.22 -1.00 9.12
CA TYR A 49 4.24 -1.08 8.02
C TYR A 49 4.88 -1.65 6.76
N PRO A 50 4.46 -2.84 6.30
CA PRO A 50 4.83 -3.33 4.99
C PRO A 50 4.11 -2.53 3.89
N GLU A 51 4.70 -2.49 2.69
CA GLU A 51 4.11 -1.85 1.51
C GLU A 51 2.80 -2.54 1.09
N THR A 52 1.66 -1.84 1.20
CA THR A 52 0.32 -2.34 0.86
C THR A 52 -0.22 -1.83 -0.48
N CYS A 53 0.54 -0.99 -1.21
CA CYS A 53 0.11 -0.39 -2.46
C CYS A 53 0.04 -1.44 -3.60
N GLY A 54 -1.10 -1.52 -4.30
CA GLY A 54 -1.27 -2.41 -5.45
C GLY A 54 -1.57 -3.87 -5.10
N LYS A 55 -1.94 -4.15 -3.84
CA LYS A 55 -2.29 -5.48 -3.34
C LYS A 55 -3.78 -5.58 -3.00
N THR A 56 -4.35 -6.78 -3.07
CA THR A 56 -5.73 -7.00 -2.61
C THR A 56 -5.80 -7.05 -1.08
N ILE A 57 -7.00 -6.94 -0.53
CA ILE A 57 -7.20 -6.93 0.92
C ILE A 57 -6.75 -8.27 1.54
N GLU A 58 -6.99 -9.38 0.84
CA GLU A 58 -6.57 -10.72 1.25
C GLU A 58 -5.04 -10.84 1.28
N GLU A 59 -4.35 -10.29 0.27
CA GLU A 59 -2.88 -10.25 0.27
C GLU A 59 -2.37 -9.34 1.39
N VAL A 60 -3.04 -8.22 1.67
CA VAL A 60 -2.67 -7.34 2.78
C VAL A 60 -2.78 -8.06 4.13
N GLU A 61 -3.84 -8.84 4.36
CA GLU A 61 -3.98 -9.66 5.58
C GLU A 61 -2.83 -10.68 5.70
N GLU A 62 -2.44 -11.32 4.60
CA GLU A 62 -1.30 -12.25 4.56
C GLU A 62 0.04 -11.55 4.85
N LEU A 63 0.23 -10.31 4.38
CA LEU A 63 1.42 -9.51 4.68
C LEU A 63 1.55 -9.12 6.16
N PHE A 64 0.43 -9.00 6.89
CA PHE A 64 0.42 -8.70 8.33
C PHE A 64 0.34 -9.96 9.22
N GLY A 65 0.26 -11.16 8.63
CA GLY A 65 0.25 -12.44 9.35
C GLY A 65 1.62 -12.91 9.86
N GLU A 66 1.66 -14.02 10.61
CA GLU A 66 2.89 -14.56 11.22
C GLU A 66 3.97 -14.95 10.19
N ASP A 67 3.57 -15.34 8.97
CA ASP A 67 4.46 -15.69 7.85
C ASP A 67 4.77 -14.51 6.90
N GLY A 68 4.33 -13.30 7.25
CA GLY A 68 4.50 -12.11 6.42
C GLY A 68 5.97 -11.71 6.22
N PRO A 69 6.40 -11.36 4.98
CA PRO A 69 7.75 -10.88 4.73
C PRO A 69 8.02 -9.60 5.53
N LYS A 70 9.21 -9.53 6.14
CA LYS A 70 9.58 -8.39 6.99
C LYS A 70 9.41 -7.05 6.26
N PRO A 71 8.90 -5.99 6.91
CA PRO A 71 8.51 -4.72 6.26
C PRO A 71 9.59 -4.05 5.39
N TRP A 72 10.86 -4.33 5.63
CA TRP A 72 11.99 -3.77 4.86
C TRP A 72 12.37 -4.57 3.61
N LYS A 73 11.69 -5.69 3.31
CA LYS A 73 11.93 -6.52 2.11
C LYS A 73 10.77 -6.51 1.13
N THR A 74 9.65 -5.88 1.48
CA THR A 74 8.50 -5.72 0.58
C THR A 74 8.86 -4.74 -0.53
N LYS A 75 8.65 -5.17 -1.77
CA LYS A 75 8.82 -4.34 -2.97
C LYS A 75 7.45 -3.91 -3.47
N LYS A 76 7.41 -2.75 -4.13
CA LYS A 76 6.26 -2.34 -4.95
C LYS A 76 6.11 -3.38 -6.06
N GLY A 77 5.09 -4.24 -5.98
CA GLY A 77 4.99 -5.43 -6.82
C GLY A 77 3.54 -5.81 -7.00
N GLU A 78 3.17 -5.92 -8.27
CA GLU A 78 1.84 -6.12 -8.83
C GLU A 78 1.04 -7.20 -8.10
N SER A 79 -0.26 -6.99 -7.98
CA SER A 79 -1.18 -7.95 -7.38
C SER A 79 -0.99 -9.31 -8.05
N ARG A 80 -1.01 -10.40 -7.27
CA ARG A 80 -1.04 -11.75 -7.85
C ARG A 80 -2.16 -11.87 -8.88
N LEU A 81 -3.26 -11.13 -8.69
CA LEU A 81 -4.38 -11.08 -9.64
C LEU A 81 -4.01 -10.41 -10.96
N ASP A 82 -3.16 -9.38 -10.98
CA ASP A 82 -2.73 -8.73 -12.23
C ASP A 82 -1.88 -9.69 -13.06
N ALA A 83 -0.99 -10.45 -12.40
CA ALA A 83 -0.20 -11.52 -13.01
C ALA A 83 -1.07 -12.68 -13.51
N GLU A 84 -2.09 -13.09 -12.74
CA GLU A 84 -3.04 -14.14 -13.13
C GLU A 84 -3.93 -13.71 -14.30
N ILE A 85 -4.41 -12.46 -14.31
CA ILE A 85 -5.20 -11.90 -15.42
C ILE A 85 -4.39 -11.87 -16.71
N GLN A 86 -3.12 -11.44 -16.65
CA GLN A 86 -2.23 -11.48 -17.82
C GLN A 86 -1.97 -12.91 -18.29
N ALA A 87 -1.75 -13.86 -17.38
CA ALA A 87 -1.57 -15.26 -17.74
C ALA A 87 -2.83 -15.87 -18.41
N VAL A 88 -4.03 -15.48 -17.98
CA VAL A 88 -5.28 -15.92 -18.60
C VAL A 88 -5.49 -15.25 -19.97
N ILE A 89 -5.19 -13.97 -20.10
CA ILE A 89 -5.25 -13.26 -21.40
C ILE A 89 -4.26 -13.87 -22.39
N GLU A 90 -3.04 -14.19 -21.96
CA GLU A 90 -2.03 -14.82 -22.81
C GLU A 90 -2.45 -16.23 -23.23
N LYS A 91 -2.99 -17.05 -22.31
CA LYS A 91 -3.59 -18.34 -22.66
C LYS A 91 -4.76 -18.22 -23.62
N LYS A 92 -5.63 -17.22 -23.42
CA LYS A 92 -6.77 -16.98 -24.32
C LYS A 92 -6.29 -16.58 -25.71
N ASN A 93 -5.32 -15.68 -25.81
CA ASN A 93 -4.70 -15.27 -27.07
C ASN A 93 -4.00 -16.44 -27.77
N ALA A 94 -3.28 -17.30 -27.03
CA ALA A 94 -2.67 -18.51 -27.58
C ALA A 94 -3.73 -19.51 -28.09
N THR A 95 -4.86 -19.64 -27.38
CA THR A 95 -5.97 -20.53 -27.78
C THR A 95 -6.76 -19.98 -28.97
N GLU A 96 -6.88 -18.66 -29.11
CA GLU A 96 -7.47 -18.01 -30.30
C GLU A 96 -6.55 -18.12 -31.53
N HIS A 97 -5.23 -18.02 -31.33
CA HIS A 97 -4.24 -18.19 -32.40
C HIS A 97 -4.11 -19.65 -32.87
N ASP A 98 -4.43 -20.65 -32.04
CA ASP A 98 -4.47 -22.07 -32.44
C ASP A 98 -5.77 -22.44 -33.18
N LYS A 99 -6.88 -21.73 -32.92
CA LYS A 99 -8.12 -21.89 -33.69
C LYS A 99 -8.08 -21.24 -35.07
N ALA A 100 -7.43 -20.08 -35.22
CA ALA A 100 -7.32 -19.36 -36.49
C ALA A 100 -6.79 -20.21 -37.68
N PRO A 101 -5.72 -21.02 -37.55
CA PRO A 101 -5.22 -21.84 -38.67
C PRO A 101 -6.15 -23.03 -39.01
N GLU A 102 -7.03 -23.45 -38.10
CA GLU A 102 -7.98 -24.55 -38.36
C GLU A 102 -9.29 -24.07 -39.01
N VAL A 103 -9.73 -22.83 -38.76
CA VAL A 103 -10.91 -22.27 -39.44
C VAL A 103 -10.58 -21.90 -40.90
N GLU A 104 -9.40 -21.31 -41.14
CA GLU A 104 -8.97 -20.92 -42.50
C GLU A 104 -8.79 -22.13 -43.43
N ASN A 105 -8.36 -23.28 -42.91
CA ASN A 105 -8.24 -24.52 -43.70
C ASN A 105 -9.57 -25.27 -43.91
N LYS A 106 -10.63 -24.95 -43.16
CA LYS A 106 -11.97 -25.54 -43.34
C LYS A 106 -12.89 -24.72 -44.25
N GLU A 107 -12.61 -23.43 -44.46
CA GLU A 107 -13.41 -22.58 -45.36
C GLU A 107 -12.98 -22.64 -46.83
N VAL A 108 -11.81 -23.21 -47.13
CA VAL A 108 -11.27 -23.36 -48.51
C VAL A 108 -11.42 -24.80 -49.05
N ALA A 109 -12.17 -25.67 -48.37
CA ALA A 109 -12.47 -27.05 -48.78
C ALA A 109 -13.92 -27.23 -49.24
#